data_AF-A0A3L7QEQ3-F1
#
_entry.id   AF-A0A3L7QEQ3-F1
#
_cell.length_a   1.000
_cell.length_b   1.000
_cell.length_c   1.000
_cell.angle_alpha   90.00
_cell.angle_beta   90.00
_cell.angle_gamma   90.00
#
_symmetry.space_group_name_H-M   'P 1'
#
loop_
_entity.id
_entity.type
_entity.pdbx_description
1 polymer ?
#
loop_
_entity_poly.entity_id
_entity_poly.type
_entity_poly.pdbx_seq_one_letter_code
_entity_poly.pdbx_strand_id
1 'polypeptide(L)'
;MSLHRIRLQGPWEWTTSASREPQRVKLPDEWGTLPVWNAEVQFIRRFHRPTGITSQDQLYISIPTRGLVIHLHLNQMRLEIDQSTGLVRANVTRPLNEHNELVVTFSAIDPARPDQGLGEPVGLEIVTPDLE
;
A
#
# COMPACT_ATOMS: atom_id res chain seq x y z
N MET A 1 11.44 21.19 -5.07
CA MET A 1 11.28 19.74 -5.21
C MET A 1 9.83 19.52 -5.59
N SER A 2 9.51 18.62 -6.52
CA SER A 2 8.12 18.28 -6.85
C SER A 2 7.72 16.94 -6.28
N LEU A 3 6.52 16.87 -5.69
CA LEU A 3 5.89 15.63 -5.23
C LEU A 3 4.70 15.33 -6.13
N HIS A 4 4.76 14.21 -6.85
CA HIS A 4 3.63 13.65 -7.57
C HIS A 4 3.13 12.39 -6.84
N ARG A 5 1.81 12.24 -6.72
CA ARG A 5 1.21 11.09 -6.03
C ARG A 5 0.21 10.38 -6.93
N ILE A 6 0.51 9.12 -7.24
CA ILE A 6 -0.39 8.21 -7.94
C ILE A 6 -1.17 7.44 -6.88
N ARG A 7 -2.49 7.45 -6.98
CA ARG A 7 -3.32 6.64 -6.09
C ARG A 7 -3.36 5.21 -6.61
N LEU A 8 -3.01 4.25 -5.77
CA LEU A 8 -3.12 2.82 -6.09
C LEU A 8 -4.57 2.33 -5.95
N GLN A 9 -5.48 3.07 -6.59
CA GLN A 9 -6.89 2.72 -6.74
C GLN A 9 -7.04 1.48 -7.64
N GLY A 10 -8.17 0.81 -7.52
CA GLY A 10 -8.52 -0.36 -8.32
C GLY A 10 -8.81 -1.58 -7.46
N PRO A 11 -9.01 -2.76 -8.07
CA PRO A 11 -9.27 -3.95 -7.30
C PRO A 11 -8.02 -4.30 -6.51
N TRP A 12 -8.20 -4.33 -5.21
CA TRP A 12 -7.37 -5.04 -4.27
C TRP A 12 -7.93 -6.45 -4.10
N GLU A 13 -7.07 -7.37 -3.75
CA GLU A 13 -7.47 -8.67 -3.25
C GLU A 13 -7.16 -8.70 -1.76
N TRP A 14 -7.97 -9.39 -0.97
CA TRP A 14 -7.63 -9.68 0.41
C TRP A 14 -7.74 -11.17 0.71
N THR A 15 -6.93 -11.63 1.66
CA THR A 15 -6.95 -13.00 2.15
C THR A 15 -6.64 -13.03 3.64
N THR A 16 -7.13 -14.07 4.29
CA THR A 16 -6.93 -14.41 5.70
C THR A 16 -6.54 -15.87 5.80
N SER A 17 -6.05 -16.31 6.95
CA SER A 17 -5.82 -17.74 7.21
C SER A 17 -7.09 -18.59 7.10
N ALA A 18 -8.28 -17.99 7.27
CA ALA A 18 -9.57 -18.68 7.18
C ALA A 18 -10.12 -18.77 5.74
N SER A 19 -9.74 -17.85 4.85
CA SER A 19 -10.22 -17.79 3.46
C SER A 19 -9.23 -18.48 2.52
N ARG A 20 -9.65 -19.56 1.86
CA ARG A 20 -8.80 -20.27 0.89
C ARG A 20 -8.64 -19.55 -0.44
N GLU A 21 -9.57 -18.67 -0.79
CA GLU A 21 -9.59 -17.95 -2.05
C GLU A 21 -9.50 -16.43 -1.81
N PRO A 22 -8.64 -15.70 -2.55
CA PRO A 22 -8.56 -14.25 -2.46
C PRO A 22 -9.88 -13.58 -2.87
N GLN A 23 -10.37 -12.64 -2.07
CA GLN A 23 -11.58 -11.89 -2.35
C GLN A 23 -11.24 -10.50 -2.89
N ARG A 24 -11.93 -10.06 -3.95
CA ARG A 24 -11.71 -8.74 -4.55
C ARG A 24 -12.50 -7.66 -3.83
N VAL A 25 -11.91 -6.48 -3.71
CA VAL A 25 -12.50 -5.28 -3.11
C VAL A 25 -11.95 -4.03 -3.81
N LYS A 26 -12.76 -2.99 -4.02
CA LYS A 26 -12.33 -1.70 -4.55
C LYS A 26 -12.00 -0.74 -3.42
N LEU A 27 -10.71 -0.52 -3.15
CA LEU A 27 -10.28 0.40 -2.09
C LEU A 27 -9.96 1.80 -2.65
N PRO A 28 -10.24 2.87 -1.88
CA PRO A 28 -10.82 2.85 -0.52
C PRO A 28 -12.36 2.73 -0.47
N ASP A 29 -13.05 2.82 -1.61
CA ASP A 29 -14.52 3.01 -1.67
C ASP A 29 -15.33 1.91 -0.96
N GLU A 30 -14.90 0.66 -1.04
CA GLU A 30 -15.58 -0.50 -0.44
C GLU A 30 -15.04 -0.86 0.96
N TRP A 31 -14.17 -0.02 1.55
CA TRP A 31 -13.55 -0.29 2.85
C TRP A 31 -14.57 -0.62 3.94
N GLY A 32 -15.59 0.22 4.11
CA GLY A 32 -16.62 0.05 5.15
C GLY A 32 -17.52 -1.18 4.97
N THR A 33 -17.39 -1.91 3.86
CA THR A 33 -18.14 -3.15 3.59
C THR A 33 -17.39 -4.40 4.02
N LEU A 34 -16.10 -4.26 4.38
CA LEU A 34 -15.25 -5.36 4.78
C LEU A 34 -15.64 -5.88 6.18
N PRO A 35 -15.41 -7.18 6.47
CA PRO A 35 -15.62 -7.72 7.80
C PRO A 35 -14.55 -7.24 8.78
N VAL A 36 -14.86 -7.27 10.07
CA VAL A 36 -13.87 -7.08 11.13
C VAL A 36 -12.95 -8.30 11.19
N TRP A 37 -11.64 -8.07 11.21
CA TRP A 37 -10.64 -9.13 11.38
C TRP A 37 -9.89 -8.95 12.70
N ASN A 38 -10.01 -9.94 13.58
CA ASN A 38 -9.27 -10.01 14.84
C ASN A 38 -7.97 -10.83 14.71
N ALA A 39 -7.53 -11.08 13.47
CA ALA A 39 -6.35 -11.84 13.11
C ALA A 39 -5.75 -11.27 11.82
N GLU A 40 -4.61 -11.82 11.40
CA GLU A 40 -3.89 -11.31 10.24
C GLU A 40 -4.73 -11.33 8.97
N VAL A 41 -4.69 -10.21 8.25
CA VAL A 41 -5.28 -10.04 6.93
C VAL A 41 -4.24 -9.44 5.98
N GLN A 42 -4.15 -10.01 4.79
CA GLN A 42 -3.29 -9.55 3.72
C GLN A 42 -4.12 -8.85 2.66
N PHE A 43 -3.64 -7.71 2.19
CA PHE A 43 -4.16 -6.97 1.05
C PHE A 43 -3.13 -6.97 -0.07
N ILE A 44 -3.54 -7.33 -1.28
CA ILE A 44 -2.68 -7.49 -2.44
C ILE A 44 -3.15 -6.53 -3.54
N ARG A 45 -2.20 -5.78 -4.10
CA ARG A 45 -2.43 -4.89 -5.25
C ARG A 45 -1.39 -5.12 -6.33
N ARG A 46 -1.86 -5.37 -7.55
CA ARG A 46 -1.01 -5.46 -8.74
C ARG A 46 -1.05 -4.18 -9.56
N PHE A 47 0.09 -3.57 -9.86
CA PHE A 47 0.16 -2.30 -10.59
C PHE A 47 1.38 -2.24 -11.51
N HIS A 48 1.29 -1.44 -12.57
CA HIS A 48 2.42 -1.21 -13.47
C HIS A 48 3.33 -0.10 -12.96
N ARG A 49 4.61 -0.16 -13.33
CA ARG A 49 5.53 0.96 -13.10
C ARG A 49 5.00 2.23 -13.77
N PRO A 50 4.95 3.37 -13.06
CA PRO A 50 4.62 4.64 -13.70
C PRO A 50 5.62 5.00 -14.81
N THR A 51 5.12 5.67 -15.85
CA THR A 51 5.95 6.21 -16.93
C THR A 51 6.55 7.55 -16.55
N GLY A 52 7.62 7.97 -17.23
CA GLY A 52 8.23 9.28 -17.01
C GLY A 52 9.09 9.40 -15.75
N ILE A 53 9.36 8.29 -15.07
CA ILE A 53 10.30 8.22 -13.95
C ILE A 53 11.73 8.24 -14.50
N THR A 54 12.56 9.13 -13.99
CA THR A 54 13.99 9.26 -14.27
C THR A 54 14.84 8.59 -13.19
N SER A 55 16.16 8.50 -13.41
CA SER A 55 17.10 7.99 -12.40
C SER A 55 17.28 8.91 -11.20
N GLN A 56 16.80 10.16 -11.27
CA GLN A 56 16.87 11.13 -10.18
C GLN A 56 15.67 11.06 -9.24
N ASP A 57 14.58 10.42 -9.67
CA ASP A 57 13.36 10.33 -8.88
C ASP A 57 13.52 9.35 -7.71
N GLN A 58 12.95 9.72 -6.57
CA GLN A 58 12.80 8.84 -5.43
C GLN A 58 11.34 8.42 -5.32
N LEU A 59 11.11 7.13 -5.13
CA LEU A 59 9.76 6.56 -5.07
C LEU A 59 9.45 6.00 -3.71
N TYR A 60 8.23 6.25 -3.24
CA TYR A 60 7.75 5.77 -1.95
C TYR A 60 6.35 5.20 -2.07
N ILE A 61 6.09 4.09 -1.37
CA ILE A 61 4.72 3.69 -1.05
C ILE A 61 4.31 4.42 0.22
N SER A 62 3.13 5.02 0.22
CA SER A 62 2.55 5.69 1.38
C SER A 62 1.15 5.15 1.69
N ILE A 63 0.95 4.74 2.94
CA ILE A 63 -0.30 4.17 3.45
C ILE A 63 -0.74 5.04 4.64
N PRO A 64 -1.75 5.90 4.47
CA PRO A 64 -2.33 6.67 5.57
C PRO A 64 -3.06 5.71 6.51
N THR A 65 -2.40 5.34 7.60
CA THR A 65 -2.93 4.37 8.57
C THR A 65 -2.26 4.51 9.92
N ARG A 66 -3.08 4.39 10.96
CA ARG A 66 -2.73 4.13 12.36
C ARG A 66 -2.86 2.65 12.70
N GLY A 67 -3.32 1.82 11.76
CA GLY A 67 -3.33 0.38 11.90
C GLY A 67 -1.92 -0.19 11.99
N LEU A 68 -1.77 -1.33 12.67
CA LEU A 68 -0.48 -2.00 12.78
C LEU A 68 -0.20 -2.80 11.50
N VAL A 69 0.60 -2.21 10.60
CA VAL A 69 1.18 -2.91 9.45
C VAL A 69 2.35 -3.75 9.95
N ILE A 70 2.19 -5.07 9.96
CA ILE A 70 3.24 -6.00 10.42
C ILE A 70 4.22 -6.36 9.29
N HIS A 71 3.72 -6.39 8.05
CA HIS A 71 4.54 -6.66 6.88
C HIS A 71 4.13 -5.80 5.70
N LEU A 72 5.13 -5.31 4.98
CA LEU A 72 4.97 -4.67 3.68
C LEU A 72 5.93 -5.33 2.70
N HIS A 73 5.42 -5.91 1.63
CA HIS A 73 6.23 -6.52 0.58
C HIS A 73 5.96 -5.88 -0.77
N LEU A 74 7.00 -5.73 -1.57
CA LEU A 74 6.90 -5.40 -2.99
C LEU A 74 7.65 -6.47 -3.78
N ASN A 75 6.99 -7.15 -4.71
CA ASN A 75 7.60 -8.21 -5.53
C ASN A 75 8.32 -9.27 -4.67
N GLN A 76 7.66 -9.74 -3.61
CA GLN A 76 8.20 -10.68 -2.61
C GLN A 76 9.34 -10.15 -1.73
N MET A 77 9.87 -8.94 -2.01
CA MET A 77 10.87 -8.28 -1.18
C MET A 77 10.20 -7.56 -0.01
N ARG A 78 10.60 -7.91 1.22
CA ARG A 78 10.17 -7.17 2.42
C ARG A 78 10.77 -5.77 2.39
N LEU A 79 9.91 -4.77 2.54
CA LEU A 79 10.31 -3.37 2.63
C LEU A 79 10.53 -2.99 4.10
N GLU A 80 11.51 -2.12 4.33
CA GLU A 80 11.63 -1.39 5.58
C GLU A 80 10.55 -0.30 5.61
N ILE A 81 9.81 -0.24 6.72
CA ILE A 81 8.73 0.72 6.91
C ILE A 81 9.13 1.77 7.93
N ASP A 82 8.93 3.03 7.58
CA ASP A 82 8.83 4.12 8.54
C ASP A 82 7.36 4.25 8.93
N GLN A 83 7.05 3.94 10.19
CA GLN A 83 5.72 4.07 10.74
C GLN A 83 5.69 5.25 11.71
N SER A 84 5.64 6.45 11.13
CA SER A 84 5.35 7.67 11.86
C SER A 84 3.85 7.76 12.18
N THR A 85 3.46 8.66 13.09
CA THR A 85 2.09 8.74 13.60
C THR A 85 1.06 8.95 12.46
N GLY A 86 0.35 7.88 12.09
CA GLY A 86 -0.70 7.89 11.08
C GLY A 86 -0.26 7.72 9.62
N LEU A 87 1.02 7.44 9.36
CA LEU A 87 1.52 7.21 8.00
C LEU A 87 2.59 6.12 8.01
N VAL A 88 2.34 5.05 7.26
CA VAL A 88 3.36 4.07 6.89
C VAL A 88 3.97 4.48 5.56
N ARG A 89 5.29 4.59 5.50
CA ARG A 89 6.02 4.97 4.30
C ARG A 89 7.20 4.02 4.06
N ALA A 90 7.43 3.63 2.81
CA ALA A 90 8.53 2.76 2.44
C ALA A 90 9.16 3.18 1.12
N ASN A 91 10.50 3.19 1.04
CA ASN A 91 11.22 3.52 -0.19
C ASN A 91 11.17 2.34 -1.17
N VAL A 92 10.73 2.60 -2.40
CA VAL A 92 10.59 1.62 -3.48
C VAL A 92 11.34 2.01 -4.75
N THR A 93 12.28 2.95 -4.66
CA THR A 93 13.04 3.48 -5.80
C THR A 93 13.73 2.38 -6.62
N ARG A 94 14.35 1.39 -5.95
CA ARG A 94 15.06 0.27 -6.59
C ARG A 94 14.18 -0.95 -6.92
N PRO A 95 13.28 -1.42 -6.04
CA PRO A 95 12.56 -2.69 -6.25
C PRO A 95 11.39 -2.67 -7.26
N LEU A 96 11.16 -1.56 -7.99
CA LEU A 96 10.08 -1.48 -8.97
C LEU A 96 10.43 -2.18 -10.30
N ASN A 97 9.64 -3.19 -10.64
CA ASN A 97 9.64 -3.87 -11.93
C ASN A 97 8.57 -3.26 -12.85
N GLU A 98 8.49 -3.68 -14.11
CA GLU A 98 7.40 -3.27 -15.00
C GLU A 98 6.02 -3.65 -14.44
N HIS A 99 5.93 -4.84 -13.85
CA HIS A 99 4.75 -5.39 -13.17
C HIS A 99 5.07 -5.58 -11.70
N ASN A 100 4.27 -4.96 -10.83
CA ASN A 100 4.52 -4.96 -9.40
C ASN A 100 3.37 -5.59 -8.63
N GLU A 101 3.70 -6.31 -7.56
CA GLU A 101 2.76 -6.78 -6.56
C GLU A 101 3.12 -6.18 -5.20
N LEU A 102 2.22 -5.36 -4.65
CA LEU A 102 2.30 -4.83 -3.30
C LEU A 102 1.44 -5.70 -2.38
N VAL A 103 2.03 -6.18 -1.28
CA VAL A 103 1.31 -6.91 -0.23
C VAL A 103 1.43 -6.15 1.08
N VAL A 104 0.30 -5.81 1.67
CA VAL A 104 0.20 -5.16 2.99
C VAL A 104 -0.45 -6.13 3.95
N THR A 105 0.23 -6.45 5.05
CA THR A 105 -0.32 -7.31 6.10
C THR A 105 -0.58 -6.51 7.36
N PHE A 106 -1.80 -6.61 7.87
CA PHE A 106 -2.20 -6.05 9.17
C PHE A 106 -2.43 -7.18 10.17
N SER A 107 -2.16 -6.93 11.45
CA SER A 107 -2.41 -7.92 12.52
C SER A 107 -3.89 -8.08 12.89
N ALA A 108 -4.65 -6.99 12.79
CA ALA A 108 -6.09 -6.91 13.01
C ALA A 108 -6.59 -5.59 12.41
N ILE A 109 -7.85 -5.56 11.96
CA ILE A 109 -8.46 -4.38 11.37
C ILE A 109 -9.94 -4.34 11.75
N ASP A 110 -10.42 -3.15 12.11
CA ASP A 110 -11.83 -2.80 12.20
C ASP A 110 -12.19 -1.81 11.08
N PRO A 111 -12.92 -2.23 10.02
CA PRO A 111 -13.31 -1.34 8.93
C PRO A 111 -14.20 -0.15 9.33
N ALA A 112 -14.81 -0.18 10.53
CA ALA A 112 -15.49 0.99 11.09
C ALA A 112 -14.52 2.14 11.43
N ARG A 113 -13.21 1.86 11.46
CA ARG A 113 -12.13 2.81 11.69
C ARG A 113 -11.27 2.93 10.41
N PRO A 114 -11.57 3.89 9.51
CA PRO A 114 -10.86 4.00 8.24
C PRO A 114 -9.36 4.26 8.40
N ASP A 115 -8.97 4.86 9.53
CA ASP A 115 -7.59 5.10 9.89
C ASP A 115 -6.87 3.85 10.43
N GLN A 116 -7.51 2.68 10.57
CA GLN A 116 -6.86 1.44 11.05
C GLN A 116 -6.50 0.43 9.96
N GLY A 117 -6.58 0.84 8.69
CA GLY A 117 -6.18 -0.04 7.59
C GLY A 117 -6.01 0.71 6.28
N LEU A 118 -6.74 0.30 5.24
CA LEU A 118 -6.71 0.86 3.89
C LEU A 118 -8.00 1.62 3.55
N GLY A 119 -8.62 2.25 4.55
CA GLY A 119 -9.80 3.11 4.37
C GLY A 119 -9.48 4.45 3.72
N GLU A 120 -8.19 4.79 3.61
CA GLU A 120 -7.70 5.94 2.86
C GLU A 120 -6.88 5.50 1.63
N PRO A 121 -6.75 6.34 0.59
CA PRO A 121 -5.99 5.98 -0.61
C PRO A 121 -4.52 5.67 -0.31
N VAL A 122 -4.08 4.47 -0.68
CA VAL A 122 -2.66 4.11 -0.78
C VAL A 122 -2.04 4.88 -1.95
N GLY A 123 -0.87 5.48 -1.71
CA GLY A 123 -0.13 6.27 -2.69
C GLY A 123 1.16 5.59 -3.14
N LEU A 124 1.49 5.80 -4.41
CA LEU A 124 2.87 5.77 -4.91
C LEU A 124 3.30 7.22 -5.12
N GLU A 125 4.22 7.68 -4.29
CA GLU A 125 4.81 9.01 -4.32
C GLU A 125 6.06 8.99 -5.18
N ILE A 126 6.20 10.00 -6.04
CA ILE A 126 7.35 10.27 -6.89
C ILE A 126 7.88 11.63 -6.47
N VAL A 127 9.08 11.66 -5.91
CA VAL A 127 9.78 12.86 -5.46
C VAL A 127 10.89 13.16 -6.45
N THR A 128 10.74 14.27 -7.17
CA THR A 128 11.74 14.74 -8.13
C THR A 128 12.51 15.91 -7.49
N PRO A 129 13.85 15.83 -7.41
CA PRO A 129 14.66 16.96 -6.96
C PRO A 129 14.55 18.13 -7.95
N ASP A 130 14.70 19.36 -7.48
CA ASP A 130 14.86 20.48 -8.42
C ASP A 130 16.21 20.33 -9.11
N LEU A 131 16.24 20.54 -10.44
CA LEU A 131 17.50 20.66 -11.16
C LEU A 131 18.08 22.04 -10.81
N GLU A 132 19.19 22.06 -10.08
CA GLU A 132 20.04 23.26 -9.92
C GLU A 132 20.75 23.61 -11.23
#